data_AF-A0A952SN42-F1
#
_entry.id   AF-A0A952SN42-F1
#
_cell.length_a   1.000
_cell.length_b   1.000
_cell.length_c   1.000
_cell.angle_alpha   90.00
_cell.angle_beta   90.00
_cell.angle_gamma   90.00
#
_symmetry.space_group_name_H-M   'P 1'
#
loop_
_entity.id
_entity.type
_entity.pdbx_description
1 polymer ?
#
loop_
_entity_poly.entity_id
_entity_poly.type
_entity_poly.pdbx_seq_one_letter_code
_entity_poly.pdbx_strand_id
1 'polypeptide(L)'
;MLKRAGRIQILIWCCAGVIAAGVVGAGAPAGAVWQNESEQEADGDQPSVHVEKTALRECVVLMQGGREVTGLLVSHSEDEVVLRIEGIETRFSGNLVRTIRILPPLIERYENMRRLIKDSDLDGRTLLAEWLRAREQYELAMGEVDAVLARDPFHRQARELHSWLKIQMDLLSKQRVMDERDESLSGPSGAERFSQRVDARRRFPLLKPEEINLIKVYEVDLQRPPRIIIRRETIDRMIRLHASSHLIPSTSEGRDALFRKRPEEVLELMFKLQARELYREVIIRDHPPAIQRFRSDVHARWLMNACSTEQCHGGAEAGRLQLYNQKINSDQTVYTNMVILDRFRLADGTPLINYAEPARSPLLQMALPRDVSLYPHPDAARTRGSRGWSSVFRSTEDKGFEDAVAWISGMYRPRPEYPIDYEVRPPPDPKTGEAEDIEKLER
;
A
#
# COMPACT_ATOMS: atom_id res chain seq x y z
N MET A 1 6.52 53.90 -14.48
CA MET A 1 7.66 53.05 -14.87
C MET A 1 7.47 51.66 -14.26
N LEU A 2 7.29 50.66 -15.13
CA LEU A 2 7.06 49.25 -14.82
C LEU A 2 8.37 48.49 -14.51
N LYS A 3 8.26 47.38 -13.76
CA LYS A 3 8.93 46.05 -13.90
C LYS A 3 8.55 45.19 -12.67
N ARG A 4 7.58 44.26 -12.69
CA ARG A 4 7.49 42.87 -13.23
C ARG A 4 8.68 41.96 -12.92
N ALA A 5 8.44 40.94 -12.09
CA ALA A 5 9.24 39.71 -11.95
C ALA A 5 8.36 38.51 -12.37
N GLY A 6 8.92 37.64 -13.22
CA GLY A 6 8.22 36.60 -13.96
C GLY A 6 8.18 35.24 -13.26
N ARG A 7 7.10 34.50 -13.53
CA ARG A 7 6.96 33.05 -13.31
C ARG A 7 7.21 32.34 -14.65
N ILE A 8 8.00 31.28 -14.63
CA ILE A 8 8.25 30.38 -15.77
C ILE A 8 7.19 29.27 -15.72
N GLN A 9 6.47 29.11 -16.82
CA GLN A 9 5.47 28.06 -17.03
C GLN A 9 5.85 27.37 -18.35
N ILE A 10 6.15 26.06 -18.29
CA ILE A 10 6.50 25.25 -19.46
C ILE A 10 5.19 24.65 -19.99
N LEU A 11 4.76 25.10 -21.17
CA LEU A 11 3.70 24.50 -21.97
C LEU A 11 4.35 23.65 -23.06
N ILE A 12 3.93 22.39 -23.18
CA ILE A 12 4.22 21.52 -24.32
C ILE A 12 3.03 21.59 -25.28
N TRP A 13 3.32 21.99 -26.52
CA TRP A 13 2.44 22.01 -27.68
C TRP A 13 2.30 20.60 -28.27
N CYS A 14 1.07 20.20 -28.60
CA CYS A 14 0.79 19.20 -29.63
C CYS A 14 0.06 19.88 -30.78
N CYS A 15 0.66 19.79 -31.97
CA CYS A 15 0.12 20.33 -33.22
C CYS A 15 -1.07 19.53 -33.73
N ALA A 16 -1.99 20.26 -34.34
CA ALA A 16 -3.15 19.80 -35.08
C ALA A 16 -2.79 19.31 -36.51
N GLY A 17 -3.69 18.52 -37.10
CA GLY A 17 -3.71 18.19 -38.53
C GLY A 17 -5.02 17.53 -38.94
N VAL A 18 -5.93 18.34 -39.49
CA VAL A 18 -7.25 18.01 -40.05
C VAL A 18 -7.10 17.52 -41.51
N ILE A 19 -8.00 16.66 -42.01
CA ILE A 19 -8.69 16.75 -43.33
C ILE A 19 -9.83 15.71 -43.40
N ALA A 20 -10.87 16.09 -44.15
CA ALA A 20 -12.25 15.61 -44.11
C ALA A 20 -12.66 14.70 -45.31
N ALA A 21 -13.90 14.18 -45.18
CA ALA A 21 -14.91 13.88 -46.20
C ALA A 21 -14.80 12.60 -47.06
N GLY A 22 -15.72 11.64 -46.81
CA GLY A 22 -16.93 11.45 -47.64
C GLY A 22 -16.92 10.42 -48.80
N VAL A 23 -18.03 9.65 -48.85
CA VAL A 23 -18.70 9.00 -50.00
C VAL A 23 -18.62 7.47 -50.13
N VAL A 24 -19.76 6.84 -49.78
CA VAL A 24 -20.58 5.79 -50.45
C VAL A 24 -19.95 4.89 -51.53
N GLY A 25 -20.19 3.57 -51.44
CA GLY A 25 -20.18 2.69 -52.62
C GLY A 25 -20.22 1.19 -52.34
N ALA A 26 -21.35 0.56 -52.65
CA ALA A 26 -21.68 -0.86 -52.58
C ALA A 26 -20.77 -1.82 -53.37
N GLY A 27 -20.82 -3.12 -53.02
CA GLY A 27 -20.52 -4.20 -53.96
C GLY A 27 -19.96 -5.49 -53.34
N ALA A 28 -20.84 -6.44 -53.02
CA ALA A 28 -20.51 -7.87 -53.09
C ALA A 28 -20.45 -8.29 -54.57
N PRO A 29 -19.78 -9.41 -54.97
CA PRO A 29 -20.38 -10.74 -54.73
C PRO A 29 -19.38 -11.91 -54.56
N ALA A 30 -19.97 -13.07 -54.21
CA ALA A 30 -19.69 -14.46 -54.66
C ALA A 30 -18.22 -14.86 -54.93
N GLY A 31 -17.67 -15.94 -54.38
CA GLY A 31 -18.26 -17.25 -54.13
C GLY A 31 -17.39 -18.28 -54.85
N ALA A 32 -16.79 -19.22 -54.11
CA ALA A 32 -16.25 -20.47 -54.63
C ALA A 32 -15.85 -21.37 -53.45
N VAL A 33 -16.73 -22.33 -53.16
CA VAL A 33 -16.48 -23.56 -52.40
C VAL A 33 -15.99 -24.64 -53.40
N TRP A 34 -15.67 -25.84 -52.92
CA TRP A 34 -15.10 -27.05 -53.57
C TRP A 34 -13.56 -27.09 -53.45
N GLN A 35 -12.89 -28.10 -52.88
CA GLN A 35 -13.28 -29.47 -52.53
C GLN A 35 -12.30 -30.07 -51.50
N ASN A 36 -12.83 -30.90 -50.61
CA ASN A 36 -12.10 -31.82 -49.72
C ASN A 36 -11.57 -33.03 -50.51
N GLU A 37 -10.32 -33.40 -50.26
CA GLU A 37 -9.75 -34.75 -50.29
C GLU A 37 -8.64 -34.72 -49.21
N SER A 38 -8.43 -35.68 -48.31
CA SER A 38 -8.97 -37.01 -48.09
C SER A 38 -8.50 -37.45 -46.69
N GLU A 39 -9.30 -38.29 -46.03
CA GLU A 39 -9.02 -38.93 -44.75
C GLU A 39 -7.84 -39.91 -44.85
N GLN A 40 -6.99 -39.92 -43.83
CA GLN A 40 -6.26 -41.12 -43.41
C GLN A 40 -6.16 -41.13 -41.88
N GLU A 41 -7.01 -41.95 -41.27
CA GLU A 41 -6.90 -42.38 -39.87
C GLU A 41 -5.65 -43.24 -39.68
N ALA A 42 -4.86 -42.90 -38.66
CA ALA A 42 -3.95 -43.83 -38.02
C ALA A 42 -4.00 -43.58 -36.51
N ASP A 43 -4.56 -44.58 -35.84
CA ASP A 43 -4.56 -44.83 -34.40
C ASP A 43 -3.14 -44.78 -33.81
N GLY A 44 -2.98 -44.17 -32.63
CA GLY A 44 -1.70 -44.18 -31.92
C GLY A 44 -1.45 -43.01 -30.98
N ASP A 45 -1.73 -43.26 -29.70
CA ASP A 45 -1.02 -42.72 -28.54
C ASP A 45 -1.27 -41.24 -28.18
N GLN A 46 -2.03 -41.01 -27.11
CA GLN A 46 -2.13 -39.72 -26.43
C GLN A 46 -0.81 -39.42 -25.71
N PRO A 47 -0.07 -38.34 -26.05
CA PRO A 47 0.95 -37.84 -25.15
C PRO A 47 0.27 -37.02 -24.07
N SER A 48 0.32 -37.54 -22.85
CA SER A 48 0.10 -36.83 -21.60
C SER A 48 0.75 -35.44 -21.63
N VAL A 49 -0.04 -34.43 -21.28
CA VAL A 49 0.38 -33.03 -21.14
C VAL A 49 1.44 -32.92 -20.05
N HIS A 50 2.71 -33.05 -20.44
CA HIS A 50 3.81 -32.51 -19.66
C HIS A 50 3.86 -31.00 -19.93
N VAL A 51 3.40 -30.21 -18.97
CA VAL A 51 3.66 -28.77 -18.93
C VAL A 51 5.16 -28.58 -18.63
N GLU A 52 5.98 -28.66 -19.68
CA GLU A 52 7.34 -28.11 -19.64
C GLU A 52 7.24 -26.62 -19.27
N LYS A 53 8.01 -26.19 -18.27
CA LYS A 53 8.24 -24.77 -18.00
C LYS A 53 8.98 -24.18 -19.21
N THR A 54 8.23 -23.72 -20.20
CA THR A 54 8.78 -23.17 -21.44
C THR A 54 9.59 -21.91 -21.12
N ALA A 55 10.88 -21.93 -21.43
CA ALA A 55 11.68 -20.70 -21.48
C ALA A 55 10.95 -19.68 -22.37
N LEU A 56 10.64 -18.50 -21.83
CA LEU A 56 9.89 -17.45 -22.54
C LEU A 56 10.59 -17.14 -23.87
N ARG A 57 9.90 -17.34 -25.00
CA ARG A 57 10.45 -17.11 -26.35
C ARG A 57 10.01 -15.75 -26.89
N GLU A 58 10.92 -14.95 -27.43
CA GLU A 58 10.54 -13.69 -28.10
C GLU A 58 9.81 -14.01 -29.41
N CYS A 59 8.68 -13.36 -29.66
CA CYS A 59 7.91 -13.54 -30.89
C CYS A 59 7.37 -12.21 -31.43
N VAL A 60 7.07 -12.20 -32.72
CA VAL A 60 6.33 -11.12 -33.38
C VAL A 60 4.92 -11.62 -33.67
N VAL A 61 3.92 -10.93 -33.16
CA VAL A 61 2.51 -11.16 -33.43
C VAL A 61 2.05 -10.17 -34.49
N LEU A 62 1.64 -10.69 -35.64
CA LEU A 62 1.01 -9.93 -36.70
C LEU A 62 -0.50 -9.93 -36.47
N MET A 63 -1.09 -8.76 -36.32
CA MET A 63 -2.53 -8.58 -36.14
C MET A 63 -3.25 -8.59 -37.51
N GLN A 64 -4.54 -8.91 -37.53
CA GLN A 64 -5.38 -8.86 -38.73
C GLN A 64 -5.40 -7.47 -39.40
N GLY A 65 -5.21 -6.40 -38.61
CA GLY A 65 -5.09 -5.02 -39.10
C GLY A 65 -3.69 -4.63 -39.63
N GLY A 66 -2.76 -5.59 -39.80
CA GLY A 66 -1.40 -5.33 -40.30
C GLY A 66 -0.43 -4.75 -39.27
N ARG A 67 -0.88 -4.52 -38.03
CA ARG A 67 -0.02 -4.08 -36.92
C ARG A 67 0.86 -5.24 -36.44
N GLU A 68 2.15 -4.98 -36.24
CA GLU A 68 3.08 -5.94 -35.63
C GLU A 68 3.34 -5.58 -34.17
N VAL A 69 3.37 -6.59 -33.30
CA VAL A 69 3.65 -6.43 -31.87
C VAL A 69 4.75 -7.43 -31.48
N THR A 70 5.85 -6.94 -30.89
CA THR A 70 6.97 -7.79 -30.45
C THR A 70 6.95 -7.90 -28.93
N GLY A 71 7.11 -9.11 -28.40
CA GLY A 71 7.16 -9.36 -26.96
C GLY A 71 7.60 -10.78 -26.64
N LEU A 72 7.71 -11.09 -25.35
CA LEU A 72 7.97 -12.45 -24.88
C LEU A 72 6.65 -13.22 -24.83
N LEU A 73 6.57 -14.37 -25.49
CA LEU A 73 5.39 -15.22 -25.49
C LEU A 73 5.26 -15.89 -24.11
N VAL A 74 4.20 -15.52 -23.39
CA VAL A 74 3.88 -16.09 -22.06
C VAL A 74 2.94 -17.28 -22.23
N SER A 75 1.89 -17.14 -23.04
CA SER A 75 0.98 -18.23 -23.39
C SER A 75 0.28 -17.96 -24.73
N HIS A 76 -0.20 -19.03 -25.36
CA HIS A 76 -0.94 -19.00 -26.62
C HIS A 76 -1.99 -20.10 -26.63
N SER A 77 -3.24 -19.73 -26.89
CA SER A 77 -4.37 -20.60 -27.20
C SER A 77 -5.12 -20.07 -28.42
N GLU A 78 -6.10 -20.82 -28.93
CA GLU A 78 -6.94 -20.40 -30.07
C GLU A 78 -7.70 -19.09 -29.78
N ASP A 79 -8.09 -18.86 -28.52
CA ASP A 79 -8.88 -17.70 -28.10
C ASP A 79 -8.02 -16.51 -27.64
N GLU A 80 -6.79 -16.75 -27.17
CA GLU A 80 -5.97 -15.74 -26.50
C GLU A 80 -4.46 -15.92 -26.73
N VAL A 81 -3.78 -14.83 -27.04
CA VAL A 81 -2.32 -14.72 -27.07
C VAL A 81 -1.88 -13.75 -25.98
N VAL A 82 -0.99 -14.17 -25.08
CA VAL A 82 -0.45 -13.34 -24.00
C VAL A 82 1.02 -13.06 -24.25
N LEU A 83 1.36 -11.79 -24.42
CA LEU A 83 2.73 -11.30 -24.57
C LEU A 83 3.13 -10.49 -23.35
N ARG A 84 4.38 -10.62 -22.91
CA ARG A 84 5.00 -9.66 -22.01
C ARG A 84 5.73 -8.60 -22.83
N ILE A 85 5.27 -7.36 -22.74
CA ILE A 85 5.79 -6.19 -23.44
C ILE A 85 6.22 -5.18 -22.37
N GLU A 86 7.50 -4.82 -22.32
CA GLU A 86 8.04 -3.90 -21.30
C GLU A 86 7.67 -4.28 -19.85
N GLY A 87 7.61 -5.58 -19.56
CA GLY A 87 7.25 -6.10 -18.24
C GLY A 87 5.75 -6.19 -17.95
N ILE A 88 4.89 -5.74 -18.86
CA ILE A 88 3.42 -5.81 -18.72
C ILE A 88 2.88 -6.99 -19.54
N GLU A 89 2.08 -7.84 -18.90
CA GLU A 89 1.36 -8.91 -19.59
C GLU A 89 0.16 -8.33 -20.35
N THR A 90 0.25 -8.36 -21.67
CA THR A 90 -0.74 -7.84 -22.60
C THR A 90 -1.43 -8.99 -23.30
N ARG A 91 -2.76 -8.99 -23.21
CA ARG A 91 -3.62 -10.03 -23.76
C ARG A 91 -4.22 -9.60 -25.09
N PHE A 92 -4.14 -10.46 -26.09
CA PHE A 92 -4.73 -10.26 -27.41
C PHE A 92 -5.72 -11.39 -27.68
N SER A 93 -6.92 -11.05 -28.19
CA SER A 93 -7.86 -12.07 -28.64
C SER A 93 -7.32 -12.76 -29.89
N GLY A 94 -7.40 -14.09 -29.95
CA GLY A 94 -6.94 -14.91 -31.08
C GLY A 94 -7.57 -14.51 -32.42
N ASN A 95 -8.83 -14.07 -32.41
CA ASN A 95 -9.54 -13.55 -33.60
C ASN A 95 -8.88 -12.32 -34.23
N LEU A 96 -8.08 -11.56 -33.46
CA LEU A 96 -7.37 -10.39 -33.94
C LEU A 96 -5.94 -10.71 -34.39
N VAL A 97 -5.46 -11.94 -34.15
CA VAL A 97 -4.12 -12.40 -34.50
C VAL A 97 -4.15 -13.11 -35.84
N ARG A 98 -3.28 -12.69 -36.75
CA ARG A 98 -3.13 -13.32 -38.07
C ARG A 98 -2.05 -14.39 -38.05
N THR A 99 -0.89 -14.09 -37.45
CA THR A 99 0.25 -15.02 -37.42
C THR A 99 1.17 -14.68 -36.25
N ILE A 100 1.72 -15.70 -35.62
CA ILE A 100 2.76 -15.57 -34.59
C ILE A 100 4.05 -16.13 -35.16
N ARG A 101 5.12 -15.33 -35.19
CA ARG A 101 6.45 -15.76 -35.60
C ARG A 101 7.38 -15.76 -34.39
N ILE A 102 7.80 -16.95 -33.97
CA ILE A 102 8.83 -17.11 -32.94
C ILE A 102 10.17 -16.67 -33.54
N LEU A 103 10.89 -15.81 -32.81
CA LEU A 103 12.19 -15.33 -33.24
C LEU A 103 13.31 -16.29 -32.79
N PRO A 104 14.42 -16.37 -33.55
CA PRO A 104 15.60 -17.10 -33.10
C PRO A 104 16.13 -16.56 -31.75
N PRO A 105 16.88 -17.38 -30.99
CA PRO A 105 17.52 -16.95 -29.75
C PRO A 105 18.27 -15.63 -29.90
N LEU A 106 18.29 -14.82 -28.84
CA LEU A 106 18.88 -13.49 -28.86
C LEU A 106 20.34 -13.50 -29.33
N ILE A 107 21.14 -14.45 -28.83
CA ILE A 107 22.57 -14.58 -29.17
C ILE A 107 22.77 -14.81 -30.67
N GLU A 108 21.96 -15.67 -31.29
CA GLU A 108 22.05 -15.94 -32.72
C GLU A 108 21.70 -14.69 -33.55
N ARG A 109 20.67 -13.93 -33.14
CA ARG A 109 20.32 -12.67 -33.80
C ARG A 109 21.41 -11.62 -33.63
N TYR A 110 22.02 -11.53 -32.45
CA TYR A 110 23.16 -10.68 -32.19
C TYR A 110 24.33 -11.01 -33.12
N GLU A 111 24.72 -12.28 -33.22
CA GLU A 111 25.80 -12.70 -34.11
C GLU A 111 25.51 -12.38 -35.58
N ASN A 112 24.29 -12.62 -36.03
CA ASN A 112 23.88 -12.33 -37.41
C ASN A 112 23.98 -10.83 -37.71
N MET A 113 23.49 -9.95 -36.83
CA MET A 113 23.64 -8.51 -37.01
C MET A 113 25.10 -8.07 -36.92
N ARG A 114 25.87 -8.65 -35.99
CA ARG A 114 27.29 -8.31 -35.80
C ARG A 114 28.14 -8.68 -37.01
N ARG A 115 27.83 -9.79 -37.70
CA ARG A 115 28.49 -10.19 -38.96
C ARG A 115 28.23 -9.23 -40.12
N LEU A 116 27.09 -8.55 -40.11
CA LEU A 116 26.72 -7.58 -41.14
C LEU A 116 27.34 -6.20 -40.91
N ILE A 117 27.66 -5.86 -39.66
CA ILE A 117 28.26 -4.58 -39.27
C ILE A 117 29.79 -4.68 -39.32
N LYS A 118 30.42 -3.83 -40.12
CA LYS A 118 31.88 -3.77 -40.20
C LYS A 118 32.48 -3.22 -38.91
N ASP A 119 33.68 -3.67 -38.60
CA ASP A 119 34.44 -3.18 -37.46
C ASP A 119 34.69 -1.66 -37.47
N SER A 120 34.87 -1.09 -38.65
CA SER A 120 35.05 0.35 -38.85
C SER A 120 33.77 1.17 -38.73
N ASP A 121 32.59 0.52 -38.70
CA ASP A 121 31.29 1.17 -38.60
C ASP A 121 30.93 1.39 -37.12
N LEU A 122 31.51 2.45 -36.54
CA LEU A 122 31.36 2.76 -35.12
C LEU A 122 29.91 3.13 -34.74
N ASP A 123 29.21 3.82 -35.63
CA ASP A 123 27.80 4.17 -35.44
C ASP A 123 26.92 2.90 -35.46
N GLY A 124 27.13 2.01 -36.43
CA GLY A 124 26.42 0.72 -36.52
C GLY A 124 26.63 -0.15 -35.29
N ARG A 125 27.85 -0.17 -34.74
CA ARG A 125 28.16 -0.90 -33.49
C ARG A 125 27.54 -0.25 -32.25
N THR A 126 27.46 1.08 -32.22
CA THR A 126 26.76 1.80 -31.15
C THR A 126 25.26 1.49 -31.16
N LEU A 127 24.64 1.45 -32.34
CA LEU A 127 23.23 1.05 -32.50
C LEU A 127 23.00 -0.42 -32.09
N LEU A 128 23.94 -1.32 -32.40
CA LEU A 128 23.87 -2.72 -31.94
C LEU A 128 23.92 -2.82 -30.41
N ALA A 129 24.75 -2.01 -29.75
CA ALA A 129 24.80 -1.94 -28.29
C ALA A 129 23.50 -1.40 -27.69
N GLU A 130 22.85 -0.42 -28.33
CA GLU A 130 21.52 0.06 -27.91
C GLU A 130 20.43 -1.02 -28.05
N TRP A 131 20.49 -1.80 -29.14
CA TRP A 131 19.59 -2.94 -29.36
C TRP A 131 19.74 -4.02 -28.28
N LEU A 132 20.98 -4.30 -27.84
CA LEU A 132 21.29 -5.21 -26.74
C LEU A 132 20.82 -4.64 -25.40
N ARG A 133 21.03 -3.34 -25.16
CA ARG A 133 20.56 -2.64 -23.95
C ARG A 133 19.05 -2.76 -23.79
N ALA A 134 18.29 -2.55 -24.87
CA ALA A 134 16.83 -2.65 -24.85
C ALA A 134 16.31 -4.06 -24.48
N ARG A 135 17.18 -5.08 -24.54
CA ARG A 135 16.91 -6.48 -24.20
C ARG A 135 17.66 -6.95 -22.95
N GLU A 136 18.14 -5.99 -22.16
CA GLU A 136 18.82 -6.21 -20.88
C GLU A 136 20.11 -7.04 -20.98
N GLN A 137 20.71 -7.14 -22.17
CA GLN A 137 21.97 -7.84 -22.40
C GLN A 137 23.16 -6.90 -22.18
N TYR A 138 23.31 -6.43 -20.94
CA TYR A 138 24.22 -5.35 -20.59
C TYR A 138 25.71 -5.70 -20.78
N GLU A 139 26.10 -6.94 -20.53
CA GLU A 139 27.49 -7.39 -20.70
C GLU A 139 27.92 -7.37 -22.18
N LEU A 140 27.07 -7.89 -23.07
CA LEU A 140 27.30 -7.85 -24.51
C LEU A 140 27.27 -6.41 -25.04
N ALA A 141 26.34 -5.59 -24.54
CA ALA A 141 26.27 -4.18 -24.90
C ALA A 141 27.55 -3.43 -24.47
N MET A 142 28.08 -3.72 -23.28
CA MET A 142 29.32 -3.12 -22.79
C MET A 142 30.50 -3.51 -23.68
N GLY A 143 30.63 -4.78 -24.06
CA GLY A 143 31.72 -5.22 -24.94
C GLY A 143 31.72 -4.53 -26.31
N GLU A 144 30.55 -4.27 -26.89
CA GLU A 144 30.44 -3.53 -28.15
C GLU A 144 30.80 -2.05 -27.98
N VAL A 145 30.37 -1.42 -26.89
CA VAL A 145 30.68 -0.01 -26.58
C VAL A 145 32.17 0.19 -26.27
N ASP A 146 32.77 -0.70 -25.50
CA ASP A 146 34.20 -0.67 -25.19
C ASP A 146 35.05 -0.75 -26.45
N ALA A 147 34.65 -1.61 -27.39
CA ALA A 147 35.34 -1.77 -28.66
C ALA A 147 35.16 -0.56 -29.60
N VAL A 148 34.07 0.20 -29.48
CA VAL A 148 33.90 1.50 -30.15
C VAL A 148 34.82 2.55 -29.52
N LEU A 149 34.79 2.68 -28.19
CA LEU A 149 35.59 3.67 -27.46
C LEU A 149 37.11 3.42 -27.53
N ALA A 150 37.53 2.17 -27.72
CA ALA A 150 38.93 1.83 -27.99
C ALA A 150 39.44 2.38 -29.33
N ARG A 151 38.55 2.57 -30.31
CA ARG A 151 38.88 3.12 -31.63
C ARG A 151 38.65 4.63 -31.69
N ASP A 152 37.57 5.13 -31.09
CA ASP A 152 37.29 6.56 -30.94
C ASP A 152 36.91 6.89 -29.49
N PRO A 153 37.89 7.34 -28.67
CA PRO A 153 37.65 7.72 -27.28
C PRO A 153 36.68 8.91 -27.10
N PHE A 154 36.42 9.69 -28.14
CA PHE A 154 35.57 10.88 -28.08
C PHE A 154 34.18 10.67 -28.69
N HIS A 155 33.85 9.43 -29.10
CA HIS A 155 32.55 9.09 -29.65
C HIS A 155 31.43 9.35 -28.64
N ARG A 156 30.68 10.44 -28.86
CA ARG A 156 29.74 10.99 -27.86
C ARG A 156 28.69 9.98 -27.40
N GLN A 157 28.01 9.32 -28.35
CA GLN A 157 26.91 8.38 -28.04
C GLN A 157 27.41 7.16 -27.25
N ALA A 158 28.50 6.53 -27.71
CA ALA A 158 29.16 5.45 -27.01
C ALA A 158 29.60 5.82 -25.58
N ARG A 159 30.10 7.04 -25.34
CA ARG A 159 30.45 7.50 -23.98
C ARG A 159 29.25 7.64 -23.05
N GLU A 160 28.17 8.22 -23.56
CA GLU A 160 26.92 8.37 -22.82
C GLU A 160 26.35 6.98 -22.46
N LEU A 161 26.33 6.07 -23.44
CA LEU A 161 25.87 4.69 -23.28
C LEU A 161 26.77 3.88 -22.31
N HIS A 162 28.09 4.02 -22.41
CA HIS A 162 29.06 3.39 -21.50
C HIS A 162 28.82 3.80 -20.04
N SER A 163 28.65 5.12 -19.80
CA SER A 163 28.38 5.64 -18.45
C SER A 163 27.08 5.06 -17.88
N TRP A 164 26.05 4.95 -18.71
CA TRP A 164 24.77 4.39 -18.31
C TRP A 164 24.88 2.89 -17.99
N LEU A 165 25.50 2.10 -18.88
CA LEU A 165 25.68 0.66 -18.70
C LEU A 165 26.48 0.34 -17.43
N LYS A 166 27.52 1.12 -17.14
CA LYS A 166 28.33 0.95 -15.94
C LYS A 166 27.53 1.13 -14.65
N ILE A 167 26.69 2.17 -14.60
CA ILE A 167 25.81 2.41 -13.45
C ILE A 167 24.79 1.27 -13.32
N GLN A 168 24.19 0.83 -14.42
CA GLN A 168 23.20 -0.23 -14.41
C GLN A 168 23.79 -1.57 -13.95
N MET A 169 24.98 -1.93 -14.44
CA MET A 169 25.69 -3.15 -14.02
C MET A 169 26.14 -3.08 -12.55
N ASP A 170 26.55 -1.92 -12.05
CA ASP A 170 26.86 -1.72 -10.62
C ASP A 170 25.61 -1.89 -9.73
N LEU A 171 24.45 -1.40 -10.17
CA LEU A 171 23.18 -1.61 -9.46
C LEU A 171 22.79 -3.09 -9.45
N LEU A 172 22.87 -3.77 -10.60
CA LEU A 172 22.51 -5.19 -10.72
C LEU A 172 23.47 -6.11 -9.97
N SER A 173 24.78 -5.82 -9.97
CA SER A 173 25.75 -6.58 -9.20
C SER A 173 25.58 -6.38 -7.69
N LYS A 174 25.29 -5.15 -7.23
CA LYS A 174 24.93 -4.90 -5.82
C LYS A 174 23.66 -5.61 -5.42
N GLN A 175 22.66 -5.67 -6.33
CA GLN A 175 21.42 -6.41 -6.10
C GLN A 175 21.69 -7.92 -6.05
N ARG A 176 22.45 -8.50 -6.98
CA ARG A 176 22.87 -9.91 -6.95
C ARG A 176 23.65 -10.26 -5.69
N VAL A 177 24.59 -9.43 -5.25
CA VAL A 177 25.34 -9.66 -4.00
C VAL A 177 24.44 -9.55 -2.77
N MET A 178 23.36 -8.78 -2.83
CA MET A 178 22.34 -8.75 -1.79
C MET A 178 21.47 -10.02 -1.84
N ASP A 179 21.09 -10.49 -3.02
CA ASP A 179 20.28 -11.70 -3.22
C ASP A 179 21.08 -12.98 -2.87
N GLU A 180 22.35 -13.09 -3.27
CA GLU A 180 23.26 -14.22 -2.95
C GLU A 180 23.62 -14.26 -1.46
N ARG A 181 23.69 -13.11 -0.77
CA ARG A 181 23.84 -13.06 0.70
C ARG A 181 22.57 -13.52 1.41
N ASP A 182 21.39 -13.25 0.84
CA ASP A 182 20.10 -13.70 1.40
C ASP A 182 19.88 -15.21 1.15
N GLU A 183 20.38 -15.78 0.04
CA GLU A 183 20.34 -17.23 -0.22
C GLU A 183 21.24 -18.07 0.71
N SER A 184 22.35 -17.50 1.19
CA SER A 184 23.27 -18.20 2.12
C SER A 184 22.78 -18.28 3.57
N LEU A 185 21.65 -17.64 3.90
CA LEU A 185 21.01 -17.68 5.21
C LEU A 185 19.60 -18.25 5.05
N SER A 186 19.45 -19.57 5.20
CA SER A 186 18.18 -20.29 5.08
C SER A 186 17.04 -19.59 5.86
N GLY A 187 16.18 -18.88 5.13
CA GLY A 187 14.99 -18.20 5.61
C GLY A 187 14.07 -17.86 4.42
N PRO A 188 12.80 -17.54 4.66
CA PRO A 188 11.81 -17.35 3.59
C PRO A 188 12.26 -16.26 2.61
N SER A 189 12.00 -16.47 1.32
CA SER A 189 12.46 -15.62 0.22
C SER A 189 11.98 -14.17 0.35
N GLY A 190 12.68 -13.21 -0.27
CA GLY A 190 12.26 -11.80 -0.27
C GLY A 190 10.85 -11.57 -0.81
N ALA A 191 10.41 -12.39 -1.76
CA ALA A 191 9.05 -12.37 -2.32
C ALA A 191 8.01 -12.87 -1.30
N GLU A 192 8.31 -13.92 -0.54
CA GLU A 192 7.45 -14.43 0.53
C GLU A 192 7.38 -13.45 1.70
N ARG A 193 8.50 -12.85 2.13
CA ARG A 193 8.51 -11.79 3.17
C ARG A 193 7.73 -10.57 2.71
N PHE A 194 7.82 -10.18 1.44
CA PHE A 194 7.03 -9.10 0.88
C PHE A 194 5.54 -9.44 0.89
N SER A 195 5.17 -10.63 0.42
CA SER A 195 3.78 -11.11 0.44
C SER A 195 3.21 -11.18 1.86
N GLN A 196 3.95 -11.75 2.81
CA GLN A 196 3.59 -11.82 4.22
C GLN A 196 3.44 -10.42 4.86
N ARG A 197 4.30 -9.45 4.52
CA ARG A 197 4.15 -8.06 4.99
C ARG A 197 2.93 -7.38 4.39
N VAL A 198 2.63 -7.59 3.12
CA VAL A 198 1.44 -7.04 2.46
C VAL A 198 0.17 -7.64 3.05
N ASP A 199 0.16 -8.95 3.32
CA ASP A 199 -0.96 -9.65 3.93
C ASP A 199 -1.16 -9.27 5.40
N ALA A 200 -0.08 -9.19 6.18
CA ALA A 200 -0.14 -8.74 7.57
C ALA A 200 -0.69 -7.30 7.67
N ARG A 201 -0.33 -6.41 6.72
CA ARG A 201 -0.87 -5.05 6.61
C ARG A 201 -2.36 -5.05 6.25
N ARG A 202 -2.81 -5.93 5.36
CA ARG A 202 -4.23 -6.06 4.97
C ARG A 202 -5.10 -6.64 6.10
N ARG A 203 -4.52 -7.48 6.96
CA ARG A 203 -5.18 -8.11 8.12
C ARG A 203 -5.07 -7.30 9.41
N PHE A 204 -4.64 -6.04 9.36
CA PHE A 204 -4.60 -5.19 10.54
C PHE A 204 -6.04 -4.91 11.02
N PRO A 205 -6.41 -5.23 12.28
CA PRO A 205 -7.76 -4.99 12.78
C PRO A 205 -7.97 -3.48 12.90
N LEU A 206 -8.82 -2.92 12.05
CA LEU A 206 -9.22 -1.52 12.09
C LEU A 206 -10.63 -1.41 12.67
N LEU A 207 -10.86 -0.35 13.46
CA LEU A 207 -12.20 -0.07 13.98
C LEU A 207 -13.20 0.15 12.85
N LYS A 208 -14.42 -0.35 13.05
CA LYS A 208 -15.54 -0.13 12.14
C LYS A 208 -16.16 1.27 12.38
N PRO A 209 -16.82 1.87 11.38
CA PRO A 209 -17.46 3.18 11.53
C PRO A 209 -18.40 3.29 12.73
N GLU A 210 -19.12 2.20 13.04
CA GLU A 210 -20.07 2.14 14.16
C GLU A 210 -19.37 2.18 15.52
N GLU A 211 -18.20 1.55 15.62
CA GLU A 211 -17.37 1.53 16.83
C GLU A 211 -16.72 2.90 17.05
N ILE A 212 -16.24 3.53 15.98
CA ILE A 212 -15.74 4.90 16.00
C ILE A 212 -16.82 5.85 16.51
N ASN A 213 -18.04 5.75 15.96
CA ASN A 213 -19.15 6.56 16.40
C ASN A 213 -19.50 6.32 17.88
N LEU A 214 -19.46 5.06 18.33
CA LEU A 214 -19.69 4.73 19.74
C LEU A 214 -18.65 5.40 20.66
N ILE A 215 -17.36 5.35 20.30
CA ILE A 215 -16.31 6.07 21.03
C ILE A 215 -16.63 7.58 21.09
N LYS A 216 -17.05 8.19 19.97
CA LYS A 216 -17.44 9.60 19.94
C LYS A 216 -18.58 9.92 20.92
N VAL A 217 -19.54 9.01 21.08
CA VAL A 217 -20.65 9.17 22.04
C VAL A 217 -20.11 9.16 23.47
N TYR A 218 -19.19 8.25 23.82
CA TYR A 218 -18.58 8.21 25.16
C TYR A 218 -17.69 9.42 25.48
N GLU A 219 -17.09 10.03 24.46
CA GLU A 219 -16.16 11.16 24.62
C GLU A 219 -16.83 12.54 24.44
N VAL A 220 -18.15 12.58 24.32
CA VAL A 220 -18.88 13.82 24.04
C VAL A 220 -18.84 14.77 25.25
N ASP A 221 -18.47 16.03 25.01
CA ASP A 221 -18.63 17.12 25.98
C ASP A 221 -19.99 17.80 25.74
N LEU A 222 -20.98 17.52 26.59
CA LEU A 222 -22.33 18.07 26.45
C LEU A 222 -22.41 19.59 26.71
N GLN A 223 -21.39 20.20 27.30
CA GLN A 223 -21.32 21.66 27.46
C GLN A 223 -20.92 22.36 26.15
N ARG A 224 -20.19 21.64 25.28
CA ARG A 224 -19.77 22.08 23.95
C ARG A 224 -20.04 20.97 22.95
N PRO A 225 -21.33 20.64 22.72
CA PRO A 225 -21.69 19.44 21.99
C PRO A 225 -21.27 19.58 20.51
N PRO A 226 -20.68 18.53 19.91
CA PRO A 226 -20.54 18.43 18.46
C PRO A 226 -21.94 18.32 17.82
N ARG A 227 -22.01 18.25 16.48
CA ARG A 227 -23.28 17.95 15.81
C ARG A 227 -23.73 16.52 16.11
N ILE A 228 -24.79 16.42 16.91
CA ILE A 228 -25.44 15.17 17.34
C ILE A 228 -26.72 14.97 16.52
N ILE A 229 -26.95 13.74 16.06
CA ILE A 229 -28.20 13.33 15.41
C ILE A 229 -28.77 12.15 16.20
N ILE A 230 -29.99 12.31 16.69
CA ILE A 230 -30.78 11.27 17.33
C ILE A 230 -32.10 11.17 16.58
N ARG A 231 -32.40 10.00 16.03
CA ARG A 231 -33.62 9.79 15.26
C ARG A 231 -34.83 9.68 16.17
N ARG A 232 -36.01 10.01 15.64
CA ARG A 232 -37.28 9.94 16.38
C ARG A 232 -37.52 8.53 16.92
N GLU A 233 -37.22 7.51 16.12
CA GLU A 233 -37.39 6.10 16.48
C GLU A 233 -36.53 5.68 17.67
N THR A 234 -35.36 6.29 17.84
CA THR A 234 -34.46 6.06 18.98
C THR A 234 -35.04 6.66 20.27
N ILE A 235 -35.64 7.86 20.18
CA ILE A 235 -36.35 8.50 21.31
C ILE A 235 -37.57 7.66 21.71
N ASP A 236 -38.35 7.21 20.73
CA ASP A 236 -39.49 6.31 20.94
C ASP A 236 -39.07 5.03 21.69
N ARG A 237 -37.95 4.42 21.28
CA ARG A 237 -37.40 3.25 21.95
C ARG A 237 -36.91 3.54 23.36
N MET A 238 -36.23 4.66 23.58
CA MET A 238 -35.81 5.11 24.92
C MET A 238 -37.01 5.22 25.86
N ILE A 239 -38.10 5.85 25.41
CA ILE A 239 -39.33 6.00 26.19
C ILE A 239 -39.93 4.63 26.52
N ARG A 240 -39.98 3.70 25.55
CA ARG A 240 -40.53 2.36 25.76
C ARG A 240 -39.68 1.49 26.70
N LEU A 241 -38.37 1.43 26.47
CA LEU A 241 -37.45 0.57 27.23
C LEU A 241 -37.28 1.05 28.68
N HIS A 242 -37.31 2.36 28.90
CA HIS A 242 -37.13 2.96 30.22
C HIS A 242 -38.42 3.57 30.79
N ALA A 243 -39.59 3.12 30.35
CA ALA A 243 -40.89 3.68 30.74
C ALA A 243 -41.15 3.68 32.26
N SER A 244 -40.50 2.77 33.00
CA SER A 244 -40.59 2.65 34.46
C SER A 244 -39.64 3.58 35.22
N SER A 245 -38.69 4.23 34.54
CA SER A 245 -37.76 5.16 35.18
C SER A 245 -38.46 6.46 35.55
N HIS A 246 -38.21 6.99 36.74
CA HIS A 246 -38.73 8.29 37.18
C HIS A 246 -38.22 9.47 36.31
N LEU A 247 -37.17 9.25 35.53
CA LEU A 247 -36.61 10.24 34.60
C LEU A 247 -37.43 10.34 33.30
N ILE A 248 -38.23 9.32 32.97
CA ILE A 248 -39.15 9.34 31.84
C ILE A 248 -40.52 9.85 32.35
N PRO A 249 -41.09 10.90 31.74
CA PRO A 249 -42.41 11.37 32.12
C PRO A 249 -43.48 10.28 31.97
N SER A 250 -44.37 10.20 32.97
CA SER A 250 -45.49 9.26 32.98
C SER A 250 -46.66 9.71 32.10
N THR A 251 -46.80 11.02 31.86
CA THR A 251 -47.87 11.59 31.04
C THR A 251 -47.55 11.55 29.55
N SER A 252 -48.59 11.51 28.70
CA SER A 252 -48.42 11.53 27.25
C SER A 252 -47.77 12.83 26.78
N GLU A 253 -48.21 13.96 27.33
CA GLU A 253 -47.71 15.29 27.01
C GLU A 253 -46.22 15.42 27.38
N GLY A 254 -45.82 14.83 28.52
CA GLY A 254 -44.43 14.82 28.96
C GLY A 254 -43.54 13.98 28.04
N ARG A 255 -44.03 12.83 27.58
CA ARG A 255 -43.33 11.97 26.59
C ARG A 255 -43.20 12.68 25.24
N ASP A 256 -44.27 13.34 24.79
CA ASP A 256 -44.25 14.13 23.55
C ASP A 256 -43.27 15.30 23.61
N ALA A 257 -43.04 15.87 24.80
CA ALA A 257 -42.04 16.91 25.02
C ALA A 257 -40.61 16.42 24.74
N LEU A 258 -40.31 15.13 24.93
CA LEU A 258 -38.97 14.58 24.69
C LEU A 258 -38.55 14.67 23.22
N PHE A 259 -39.49 14.55 22.28
CA PHE A 259 -39.18 14.69 20.85
C PHE A 259 -38.84 16.11 20.41
N ARG A 260 -39.16 17.11 21.24
CA ARG A 260 -38.88 18.52 20.97
C ARG A 260 -37.61 19.01 21.65
N LYS A 261 -36.99 18.18 22.50
CA LYS A 261 -35.72 18.50 23.15
C LYS A 261 -34.59 18.58 22.14
N ARG A 262 -33.56 19.34 22.50
CA ARG A 262 -32.33 19.38 21.71
C ARG A 262 -31.61 18.02 21.80
N PRO A 263 -30.91 17.57 20.75
CA PRO A 263 -30.24 16.27 20.75
C PRO A 263 -29.28 16.05 21.93
N GLU A 264 -28.56 17.09 22.37
CA GLU A 264 -27.67 17.04 23.53
C GLU A 264 -28.42 16.81 24.86
N GLU A 265 -29.63 17.35 25.01
CA GLU A 265 -30.47 17.17 26.19
C GLU A 265 -31.08 15.75 26.22
N VAL A 266 -31.41 15.21 25.05
CA VAL A 266 -31.84 13.82 24.90
C VAL A 266 -30.68 12.88 25.23
N LEU A 267 -29.47 13.16 24.73
CA LEU A 267 -28.29 12.36 25.03
C LEU A 267 -27.92 12.41 26.52
N GLU A 268 -28.04 13.58 27.15
CA GLU A 268 -27.85 13.71 28.61
C GLU A 268 -28.85 12.82 29.38
N LEU A 269 -30.11 12.80 28.94
CA LEU A 269 -31.12 11.93 29.53
C LEU A 269 -30.76 10.44 29.31
N MET A 270 -30.31 10.06 28.12
CA MET A 270 -29.84 8.69 27.84
C MET A 270 -28.69 8.28 28.77
N PHE A 271 -27.76 9.18 29.07
CA PHE A 271 -26.67 8.93 30.03
C PHE A 271 -27.19 8.75 31.46
N LYS A 272 -28.11 9.61 31.92
CA LYS A 272 -28.73 9.49 33.25
C LYS A 272 -29.54 8.20 33.40
N LEU A 273 -30.18 7.76 32.31
CA LEU A 273 -30.90 6.49 32.24
C LEU A 273 -29.99 5.27 32.10
N GLN A 274 -28.71 5.47 31.80
CA GLN A 274 -27.77 4.41 31.44
C GLN A 274 -28.25 3.55 30.26
N ALA A 275 -28.90 4.17 29.26
CA ALA A 275 -29.49 3.53 28.08
C ALA A 275 -28.43 3.06 27.06
N ARG A 276 -27.46 2.25 27.50
CA ARG A 276 -26.24 1.88 26.74
C ARG A 276 -26.55 1.18 25.41
N GLU A 277 -27.64 0.43 25.36
CA GLU A 277 -28.13 -0.25 24.17
C GLU A 277 -28.55 0.70 23.04
N LEU A 278 -28.85 1.96 23.38
CA LEU A 278 -29.25 2.99 22.42
C LEU A 278 -28.09 3.86 21.95
N TYR A 279 -26.92 3.80 22.59
CA TYR A 279 -25.80 4.68 22.25
C TYR A 279 -25.29 4.47 20.81
N ARG A 280 -25.41 3.24 20.28
CA ARG A 280 -25.03 2.92 18.90
C ARG A 280 -25.89 3.64 17.85
N GLU A 281 -27.07 4.14 18.23
CA GLU A 281 -27.99 4.84 17.33
C GLU A 281 -27.82 6.36 17.34
N VAL A 282 -27.08 6.88 18.31
CA VAL A 282 -26.74 8.30 18.41
C VAL A 282 -25.57 8.56 17.47
N ILE A 283 -25.77 9.40 16.46
CA ILE A 283 -24.73 9.70 15.46
C ILE A 283 -24.03 11.00 15.81
N ILE A 284 -22.71 10.94 16.01
CA ILE A 284 -21.85 12.10 16.24
C ILE A 284 -21.08 12.40 14.95
N ARG A 285 -21.46 13.50 14.27
CA ARG A 285 -20.89 13.85 12.96
C ARG A 285 -19.44 14.33 13.08
N ASP A 286 -19.19 15.24 14.02
CA ASP A 286 -17.87 15.85 14.21
C ASP A 286 -17.03 15.07 15.23
N HIS A 287 -15.80 15.52 15.48
CA HIS A 287 -14.96 14.94 16.52
C HIS A 287 -15.18 15.66 17.85
N PRO A 288 -15.30 14.93 18.98
CA PRO A 288 -15.25 15.55 20.29
C PRO A 288 -13.93 16.32 20.49
N PRO A 289 -13.92 17.42 21.28
CA PRO A 289 -12.76 18.31 21.38
C PRO A 289 -11.44 17.61 21.75
N ALA A 290 -11.48 16.64 22.67
CA ALA A 290 -10.29 15.88 23.07
C ALA A 290 -9.75 15.03 21.91
N ILE A 291 -10.63 14.38 21.17
CA ILE A 291 -10.25 13.56 20.01
C ILE A 291 -9.75 14.41 18.85
N GLN A 292 -10.32 15.60 18.68
CA GLN A 292 -9.82 16.57 17.71
C GLN A 292 -8.38 16.98 18.03
N ARG A 293 -8.06 17.24 19.31
CA ARG A 293 -6.69 17.53 19.77
C ARG A 293 -5.76 16.35 19.56
N PHE A 294 -6.19 15.13 19.87
CA PHE A 294 -5.41 13.93 19.55
C PHE A 294 -5.05 13.88 18.07
N ARG A 295 -6.05 14.07 17.20
CA ARG A 295 -5.88 14.01 15.76
C ARG A 295 -4.85 15.04 15.26
N SER A 296 -4.98 16.31 15.64
CA SER A 296 -4.14 17.38 15.11
C SER A 296 -2.79 17.50 15.83
N ASP A 297 -2.80 17.47 17.15
CA ASP A 297 -1.68 17.92 17.97
C ASP A 297 -0.75 16.76 18.37
N VAL A 298 -1.25 15.53 18.30
CA VAL A 298 -0.54 14.32 18.72
C VAL A 298 -0.31 13.37 17.55
N HIS A 299 -1.39 12.85 16.98
CA HIS A 299 -1.39 11.83 15.93
C HIS A 299 -0.67 12.34 14.68
N ALA A 300 -1.21 13.38 14.05
CA ALA A 300 -0.64 13.95 12.82
C ALA A 300 0.71 14.65 13.05
N ARG A 301 0.86 15.33 14.20
CA ARG A 301 2.05 16.16 14.47
C ARG A 301 3.31 15.32 14.66
N TRP A 302 3.26 14.28 15.49
CA TRP A 302 4.48 13.57 15.88
C TRP A 302 4.34 12.05 15.95
N LEU A 303 3.21 11.50 16.42
CA LEU A 303 3.07 10.05 16.64
C LEU A 303 3.32 9.27 15.34
N MET A 304 2.76 9.76 14.24
CA MET A 304 2.83 9.06 12.96
C MET A 304 4.20 9.13 12.30
N ASN A 305 4.92 10.23 12.50
CA ASN A 305 6.22 10.46 11.87
C ASN A 305 7.39 9.93 12.70
N ALA A 306 7.24 9.86 14.02
CA ALA A 306 8.30 9.45 14.93
C ALA A 306 8.12 8.01 15.45
N CYS A 307 6.89 7.58 15.71
CA CYS A 307 6.62 6.29 16.36
C CYS A 307 6.05 5.26 15.37
N SER A 308 5.11 5.66 14.50
CA SER A 308 4.40 4.77 13.56
C SER A 308 5.15 4.50 12.25
N THR A 309 6.47 4.72 12.21
CA THR A 309 7.28 4.38 11.04
C THR A 309 7.38 2.86 10.87
N GLU A 310 7.60 2.39 9.65
CA GLU A 310 7.70 0.94 9.38
C GLU A 310 8.83 0.25 10.17
N GLN A 311 9.87 0.99 10.56
CA GLN A 311 11.01 0.46 11.31
C GLN A 311 10.81 0.49 12.84
N CYS A 312 9.76 1.16 13.31
CA CYS A 312 9.43 1.28 14.73
C CYS A 312 8.11 0.55 14.99
N HIS A 313 7.00 1.28 15.21
CA HIS A 313 5.72 0.70 15.57
C HIS A 313 4.76 0.49 14.39
N GLY A 314 5.08 0.96 13.18
CA GLY A 314 4.22 0.83 12.00
C GLY A 314 4.46 -0.41 11.13
N GLY A 315 5.50 -1.19 11.43
CA GLY A 315 5.90 -2.36 10.65
C GLY A 315 5.30 -3.67 11.16
N ALA A 316 5.42 -4.73 10.37
CA ALA A 316 5.05 -6.09 10.81
C ALA A 316 5.92 -6.57 11.98
N GLU A 317 7.16 -6.07 12.08
CA GLU A 317 8.15 -6.44 13.11
C GLU A 317 8.08 -5.55 14.37
N ALA A 318 7.02 -4.74 14.53
CA ALA A 318 6.85 -3.76 15.61
C ALA A 318 6.69 -4.37 17.03
N GLY A 319 6.65 -5.71 17.14
CA GLY A 319 6.38 -6.43 18.37
C GLY A 319 4.95 -6.18 18.87
N ARG A 320 4.79 -6.02 20.19
CA ARG A 320 3.47 -5.89 20.87
C ARG A 320 2.75 -4.59 20.55
N LEU A 321 3.50 -3.48 20.48
CA LEU A 321 2.92 -2.17 20.20
C LEU A 321 3.02 -1.92 18.70
N GLN A 322 1.96 -2.25 17.99
CA GLN A 322 1.85 -2.00 16.56
C GLN A 322 0.80 -0.92 16.30
N LEU A 323 1.16 0.12 15.55
CA LEU A 323 0.31 1.22 15.13
C LEU A 323 0.00 1.09 13.64
N TYR A 324 -1.19 1.51 13.24
CA TYR A 324 -1.54 1.55 11.82
C TYR A 324 -1.00 2.83 11.18
N ASN A 325 -0.25 2.68 10.08
CA ASN A 325 0.47 3.79 9.46
C ASN A 325 -0.02 4.20 8.06
N GLN A 326 -1.12 3.61 7.58
CA GLN A 326 -1.72 3.96 6.30
C GLN A 326 -2.90 4.91 6.46
N LYS A 327 -3.22 5.65 5.39
CA LYS A 327 -4.33 6.63 5.37
C LYS A 327 -4.32 7.48 6.65
N ILE A 328 -3.17 8.09 6.93
CA ILE A 328 -2.79 8.63 8.24
C ILE A 328 -3.88 9.51 8.85
N ASN A 329 -4.52 10.36 8.05
CA ASN A 329 -5.55 11.28 8.50
C ASN A 329 -6.98 10.72 8.35
N SER A 330 -7.19 9.42 8.18
CA SER A 330 -8.54 8.85 8.18
C SER A 330 -9.04 8.66 9.61
N ASP A 331 -10.34 8.82 9.83
CA ASP A 331 -10.96 8.58 11.15
C ASP A 331 -10.66 7.17 11.65
N GLN A 332 -10.69 6.20 10.74
CA GLN A 332 -10.37 4.81 11.04
C GLN A 332 -8.96 4.66 11.61
N THR A 333 -7.94 5.25 10.98
CA THR A 333 -6.55 5.21 11.47
C THR A 333 -6.40 5.95 12.79
N VAL A 334 -6.97 7.15 12.92
CA VAL A 334 -6.85 7.98 14.11
C VAL A 334 -7.47 7.30 15.32
N TYR A 335 -8.73 6.86 15.22
CA TYR A 335 -9.42 6.23 16.35
C TYR A 335 -8.83 4.87 16.69
N THR A 336 -8.42 4.09 15.68
CA THR A 336 -7.77 2.80 15.94
C THR A 336 -6.47 3.00 16.71
N ASN A 337 -5.59 3.90 16.26
CA ASN A 337 -4.34 4.17 16.97
C ASN A 337 -4.60 4.74 18.38
N MET A 338 -5.61 5.58 18.57
CA MET A 338 -5.98 6.06 19.90
C MET A 338 -6.38 4.91 20.83
N VAL A 339 -7.25 4.00 20.37
CA VAL A 339 -7.69 2.84 21.16
C VAL A 339 -6.53 1.90 21.46
N ILE A 340 -5.61 1.69 20.51
CA ILE A 340 -4.39 0.93 20.75
C ILE A 340 -3.62 1.55 21.92
N LEU A 341 -3.37 2.87 21.90
CA LEU A 341 -2.64 3.55 22.97
C LEU A 341 -3.37 3.52 24.33
N ASP A 342 -4.71 3.69 24.33
CA ASP A 342 -5.56 3.65 25.53
C ASP A 342 -5.61 2.24 26.17
N ARG A 343 -5.66 1.19 25.35
CA ARG A 343 -5.71 -0.21 25.80
C ARG A 343 -4.34 -0.82 26.05
N PHE A 344 -3.26 -0.29 25.47
CA PHE A 344 -1.93 -0.87 25.62
C PHE A 344 -1.46 -0.84 27.08
N ARG A 345 -0.85 -1.95 27.49
CA ARG A 345 -0.20 -2.11 28.80
C ARG A 345 1.23 -2.56 28.58
N LEU A 346 2.16 -1.96 29.34
CA LEU A 346 3.55 -2.38 29.41
C LEU A 346 3.66 -3.80 29.98
N ALA A 347 4.87 -4.38 29.99
CA ALA A 347 5.10 -5.75 30.45
C ALA A 347 4.74 -5.97 31.93
N ASP A 348 4.83 -4.93 32.75
CA ASP A 348 4.47 -4.90 34.17
C ASP A 348 2.97 -4.61 34.41
N GLY A 349 2.17 -4.45 33.35
CA GLY A 349 0.75 -4.09 33.43
C GLY A 349 0.47 -2.59 33.51
N THR A 350 1.50 -1.73 33.56
CA THR A 350 1.32 -0.28 33.62
C THR A 350 0.64 0.24 32.34
N PRO A 351 -0.40 1.09 32.43
CA PRO A 351 -1.03 1.69 31.26
C PRO A 351 -0.09 2.67 30.55
N LEU A 352 -0.09 2.61 29.22
CA LEU A 352 0.74 3.49 28.40
C LEU A 352 0.35 4.97 28.56
N ILE A 353 -0.93 5.23 28.83
CA ILE A 353 -1.48 6.55 29.14
C ILE A 353 -1.86 6.59 30.63
N ASN A 354 -1.26 7.53 31.36
CA ASN A 354 -1.64 7.82 32.73
C ASN A 354 -2.62 9.00 32.75
N TYR A 355 -3.91 8.71 32.90
CA TYR A 355 -4.92 9.77 32.97
C TYR A 355 -4.84 10.57 34.28
N ALA A 356 -4.44 9.99 35.41
CA ALA A 356 -4.34 10.73 36.67
C ALA A 356 -3.24 11.79 36.62
N GLU A 357 -2.07 11.43 36.08
CA GLU A 357 -0.91 12.32 35.91
C GLU A 357 -0.43 12.28 34.45
N PRO A 358 -1.09 13.05 33.53
CA PRO A 358 -0.83 12.99 32.10
C PRO A 358 0.63 13.15 31.69
N ALA A 359 1.35 14.09 32.33
CA ALA A 359 2.77 14.32 32.07
C ALA A 359 3.66 13.11 32.41
N ARG A 360 3.22 12.23 33.31
CA ARG A 360 3.93 10.99 33.69
C ARG A 360 3.49 9.77 32.89
N SER A 361 2.67 9.95 31.85
CA SER A 361 2.29 8.86 30.95
C SER A 361 3.55 8.26 30.31
N PRO A 362 3.74 6.94 30.39
CA PRO A 362 4.85 6.27 29.70
C PRO A 362 4.94 6.63 28.21
N LEU A 363 3.80 6.84 27.51
CA LEU A 363 3.76 7.34 26.13
C LEU A 363 4.60 8.62 25.93
N LEU A 364 4.43 9.61 26.81
CA LEU A 364 5.09 10.91 26.68
C LEU A 364 6.52 10.87 27.21
N GLN A 365 6.73 10.09 28.27
CA GLN A 365 8.05 9.89 28.85
C GLN A 365 8.98 9.16 27.87
N MET A 366 8.51 8.14 27.16
CA MET A 366 9.29 7.47 26.10
C MET A 366 9.53 8.36 24.87
N ALA A 367 8.86 9.51 24.76
CA ALA A 367 9.07 10.47 23.69
C ALA A 367 10.09 11.57 24.07
N LEU A 368 10.49 11.65 25.35
CA LEU A 368 11.54 12.54 25.85
C LEU A 368 12.95 11.94 25.67
N PRO A 369 14.01 12.76 25.78
CA PRO A 369 15.38 12.27 25.89
C PRO A 369 15.52 11.32 27.09
N ARG A 370 16.32 10.25 26.92
CA ARG A 370 16.38 9.16 27.90
C ARG A 370 16.97 9.56 29.25
N ASP A 371 17.85 10.54 29.25
CA ASP A 371 18.53 11.09 30.43
C ASP A 371 17.59 11.88 31.35
N VAL A 372 16.47 12.39 30.82
CA VAL A 372 15.47 13.14 31.60
C VAL A 372 14.14 12.40 31.74
N SER A 373 13.99 11.26 31.08
CA SER A 373 12.74 10.49 31.06
C SER A 373 12.62 9.57 32.27
N LEU A 374 11.42 9.53 32.87
CA LEU A 374 11.06 8.56 33.91
C LEU A 374 10.86 7.14 33.34
N TYR A 375 10.44 7.05 32.08
CA TYR A 375 10.24 5.81 31.34
C TYR A 375 10.98 5.92 30.01
N PRO A 376 12.31 5.72 29.99
CA PRO A 376 13.09 5.89 28.78
C PRO A 376 12.64 4.90 27.71
N HIS A 377 12.61 5.34 26.46
CA HIS A 377 12.27 4.45 25.34
C HIS A 377 13.30 3.32 25.23
N PRO A 378 12.89 2.05 25.08
CA PRO A 378 13.79 0.94 24.83
C PRO A 378 14.71 1.17 23.61
N ASP A 379 15.80 0.42 23.52
CA ASP A 379 16.65 0.44 22.33
C ASP A 379 15.93 -0.14 21.12
N ALA A 380 15.68 0.71 20.13
CA ALA A 380 15.30 0.28 18.79
C ALA A 380 16.59 0.07 17.98
N ALA A 381 16.89 -1.18 17.64
CA ALA A 381 18.10 -1.52 16.91
C ALA A 381 18.23 -0.71 15.62
N ARG A 382 19.40 -0.10 15.40
CA ARG A 382 19.73 0.55 14.13
C ARG A 382 19.95 -0.52 13.08
N THR A 383 18.99 -0.72 12.20
CA THR A 383 19.16 -1.52 10.99
C THR A 383 19.76 -0.68 9.86
N ARG A 384 20.30 -1.33 8.83
CA ARG A 384 20.91 -0.65 7.68
C ARG A 384 19.88 0.27 7.03
N GLY A 385 20.12 1.59 7.08
CA GLY A 385 19.21 2.62 6.56
C GLY A 385 18.24 3.23 7.59
N SER A 386 18.22 2.74 8.83
CA SER A 386 17.46 3.32 9.94
C SER A 386 18.33 4.32 10.74
N ARG A 387 17.78 5.49 11.08
CA ARG A 387 18.44 6.43 12.01
C ARG A 387 18.37 5.94 13.47
N GLY A 388 17.64 4.86 13.72
CA GLY A 388 17.29 4.40 15.06
C GLY A 388 16.25 5.29 15.71
N TRP A 389 15.99 5.03 17.00
CA TRP A 389 15.12 5.89 17.79
C TRP A 389 15.76 7.26 18.05
N SER A 390 14.94 8.30 18.05
CA SER A 390 15.28 9.66 18.47
C SER A 390 14.15 10.24 19.30
N SER A 391 14.47 11.09 20.28
CA SER A 391 13.46 11.78 21.08
C SER A 391 12.59 12.68 20.19
N VAL A 392 11.30 12.73 20.51
CA VAL A 392 10.31 13.58 19.84
C VAL A 392 10.30 14.97 20.46
N PHE A 393 10.33 15.01 21.78
CA PHE A 393 10.33 16.22 22.57
C PHE A 393 11.72 16.52 23.09
N ARG A 394 12.01 17.79 23.36
CA ARG A 394 13.27 18.21 23.96
C ARG A 394 13.22 18.18 25.48
N SER A 395 12.08 18.56 26.05
CA SER A 395 11.82 18.60 27.49
C SER A 395 10.31 18.61 27.74
N THR A 396 9.92 18.66 29.02
CA THR A 396 8.52 18.75 29.46
C THR A 396 7.88 20.11 29.13
N GLU A 397 8.68 21.13 28.84
CA GLU A 397 8.26 22.48 28.45
C GLU A 397 8.12 22.63 26.92
N ASP A 398 8.38 21.55 26.16
CA ASP A 398 8.14 21.57 24.71
C ASP A 398 6.65 21.71 24.43
N LYS A 399 6.28 22.63 23.54
CA LYS A 399 4.89 22.88 23.15
C LYS A 399 4.18 21.58 22.72
N GLY A 400 4.88 20.68 22.02
CA GLY A 400 4.31 19.40 21.61
C GLY A 400 4.01 18.45 22.78
N PHE A 401 4.83 18.51 23.84
CA PHE A 401 4.60 17.76 25.07
C PHE A 401 3.40 18.33 25.84
N GLU A 402 3.34 19.65 26.01
CA GLU A 402 2.22 20.34 26.64
C GLU A 402 0.89 20.09 25.93
N ASP A 403 0.89 20.09 24.60
CA ASP A 403 -0.31 19.76 23.80
C ASP A 403 -0.76 18.32 24.01
N ALA A 404 0.17 17.37 24.10
CA ALA A 404 -0.16 15.99 24.38
C ALA A 404 -0.72 15.81 25.80
N VAL A 405 -0.16 16.52 26.79
CA VAL A 405 -0.70 16.60 28.16
C VAL A 405 -2.11 17.19 28.16
N ALA A 406 -2.34 18.27 27.41
CA ALA A 406 -3.65 18.91 27.31
C ALA A 406 -4.68 17.99 26.66
N TRP A 407 -4.28 17.20 25.65
CA TRP A 407 -5.14 16.17 25.07
C TRP A 407 -5.56 15.12 26.11
N ILE A 408 -4.61 14.46 26.78
CA ILE A 408 -4.90 13.41 27.77
C ILE A 408 -5.75 13.96 28.93
N SER A 409 -5.49 15.21 29.33
CA SER A 409 -6.27 15.91 30.36
C SER A 409 -7.71 16.18 29.92
N GLY A 410 -7.93 16.45 28.63
CA GLY A 410 -9.24 16.76 28.06
C GLY A 410 -10.14 15.55 27.78
N MET A 411 -9.60 14.32 27.84
CA MET A 411 -10.38 13.09 27.64
C MET A 411 -11.44 12.93 28.76
N TYR A 412 -12.59 12.33 28.43
CA TYR A 412 -13.70 12.18 29.38
C TYR A 412 -13.30 11.40 30.64
N ARG A 413 -13.79 11.85 31.81
CA ARG A 413 -13.54 11.23 33.12
C ARG A 413 -14.83 11.07 33.95
N PRO A 414 -14.97 9.98 34.72
CA PRO A 414 -14.07 8.82 34.80
C PRO A 414 -13.95 8.08 33.46
N ARG A 415 -12.78 7.48 33.17
CA ARG A 415 -12.54 6.83 31.88
C ARG A 415 -13.57 5.70 31.68
N PRO A 416 -14.36 5.72 30.59
CA PRO A 416 -15.29 4.66 30.31
C PRO A 416 -14.56 3.50 29.65
N GLU A 417 -15.05 2.28 29.87
CA GLU A 417 -14.70 1.17 29.01
C GLU A 417 -15.58 1.22 27.76
N TYR A 418 -14.98 1.40 26.59
CA TYR A 418 -15.73 1.37 25.34
C TYR A 418 -16.19 -0.07 25.04
N PRO A 419 -17.50 -0.32 24.85
CA PRO A 419 -18.01 -1.65 24.51
C PRO A 419 -17.84 -1.94 23.01
N ILE A 420 -16.59 -1.97 22.57
CA ILE A 420 -16.15 -2.27 21.21
C ILE A 420 -15.26 -3.52 21.23
N ASP A 421 -15.39 -4.32 20.18
CA ASP A 421 -14.68 -5.59 20.03
C ASP A 421 -13.35 -5.32 19.32
N TYR A 422 -12.40 -4.83 20.10
CA TYR A 422 -11.07 -4.46 19.61
C TYR A 422 -9.98 -5.06 20.49
N GLU A 423 -9.36 -6.12 19.99
CA GLU A 423 -8.22 -6.72 20.66
C GLU A 423 -6.92 -6.11 20.14
N VAL A 424 -6.11 -5.57 21.06
CA VAL A 424 -4.74 -5.18 20.72
C VAL A 424 -3.99 -6.45 20.41
N ARG A 425 -3.40 -6.52 19.20
CA ARG A 425 -2.72 -7.73 18.72
C ARG A 425 -1.68 -8.21 19.74
N PRO A 426 -1.78 -9.46 20.24
CA PRO A 426 -0.72 -10.03 21.07
C PRO A 426 0.58 -10.14 20.25
N PRO A 427 1.76 -10.21 20.89
CA PRO A 427 2.99 -10.41 20.13
C PRO A 427 2.85 -11.65 19.23
N PRO A 428 3.46 -11.67 18.03
CA PRO A 428 3.60 -12.93 17.31
C PRO A 428 4.26 -13.93 18.26
N ASP A 429 3.61 -15.07 18.49
CA ASP A 429 4.14 -16.10 19.36
C ASP A 429 5.46 -16.58 18.77
N PRO A 430 6.60 -16.50 19.48
CA PRO A 430 7.86 -17.03 18.97
C PRO A 430 7.79 -18.52 18.63
N LYS A 431 6.73 -19.24 19.07
CA LYS A 431 6.50 -20.66 18.80
C LYS A 431 5.70 -20.98 17.53
N THR A 432 5.18 -19.99 16.80
CA THR A 432 4.49 -20.23 15.51
C THR A 432 5.36 -19.96 14.29
N GLY A 433 6.69 -19.93 14.46
CA GLY A 433 7.56 -20.36 13.35
C GLY A 433 7.26 -21.82 13.11
N GLU A 434 6.79 -22.16 11.92
CA GLU A 434 6.55 -23.53 11.46
C GLU A 434 7.72 -24.44 11.85
N ALA A 435 7.55 -25.18 12.94
CA ALA A 435 8.46 -26.19 13.45
C ALA A 435 7.67 -27.48 13.69
N GLU A 436 6.81 -27.84 12.72
CA GLU A 436 6.09 -29.12 12.71
C GLU A 436 6.72 -30.20 11.81
N ASP A 437 7.94 -30.01 11.29
CA ASP A 437 8.54 -30.98 10.36
C ASP A 437 9.93 -31.56 10.73
N ILE A 438 10.34 -31.51 12.01
CA ILE A 438 11.60 -32.18 12.44
C ILE A 438 11.36 -33.44 13.30
N GLU A 439 10.14 -33.73 13.75
CA GLU A 439 9.86 -34.95 14.54
C GLU A 439 9.40 -36.16 13.69
N LYS A 440 9.92 -36.31 12.47
CA LYS A 440 9.71 -37.51 11.63
C LYS A 440 10.99 -38.14 11.05
N LEU A 441 12.18 -37.73 11.50
CA LEU A 441 13.44 -38.34 11.07
C LEU A 441 14.16 -39.18 12.15
N GLU A 442 13.49 -39.48 13.27
CA GLU A 442 14.00 -40.44 14.28
C GLU A 442 13.00 -41.57 14.59
N ARG A 443 12.41 -42.18 13.56
CA ARG A 443 11.86 -43.55 13.64
C ARG A 443 12.16 -44.37 12.40
#